data_AF-A0A835ICY2-F1
#
_entry.id   AF-A0A835ICY2-F1
#
_cell.length_a   1.000
_cell.length_b   1.000
_cell.length_c   1.000
_cell.angle_alpha   90.00
_cell.angle_beta   90.00
_cell.angle_gamma   90.00
#
_symmetry.space_group_name_H-M   'P 1'
#
loop_
_entity.id
_entity.type
_entity.pdbx_description
1 polymer ?
#
loop_
_entity_poly.entity_id
_entity_poly.type
_entity_poly.pdbx_seq_one_letter_code
_entity_poly.pdbx_strand_id
1 'polypeptide(L)'
;MDLGPVKMAGLIINQPFFGGLEKTRLERRKPNDVMIPRSSMDLLWELALPVGSDQDHEYCNPFIKGSYHKNIGLLPRTLIRAFQGDPLMDRDIHFVKMLVKLGVQITGHFGEIGFHCADSFDATRNLTMIKYMKDFI
;
A
#
# COMPACT_ATOMS: atom_id res chain seq x y z
N MET A 1 -3.75 13.70 17.78
CA MET A 1 -4.60 14.56 16.94
C MET A 1 -6.01 14.43 17.47
N ASP A 2 -6.59 15.52 17.97
CA ASP A 2 -7.99 15.55 18.40
C ASP A 2 -8.85 15.84 17.17
N LEU A 3 -9.64 14.87 16.74
CA LEU A 3 -10.54 14.99 15.58
C LEU A 3 -11.92 15.52 15.99
N GLY A 4 -12.12 15.89 17.26
CA GLY A 4 -13.41 16.34 17.78
C GLY A 4 -14.52 15.31 17.54
N PRO A 5 -15.68 15.68 16.96
CA PRO A 5 -16.78 14.75 16.71
C PRO A 5 -16.57 13.82 15.50
N VAL A 6 -15.49 14.02 14.71
CA VAL A 6 -15.27 13.26 13.48
C VAL A 6 -14.85 11.82 13.80
N LYS A 7 -15.61 10.86 13.29
CA LYS A 7 -15.29 9.43 13.40
C LYS A 7 -14.85 8.89 12.05
N MET A 8 -13.73 8.15 12.03
CA MET A 8 -13.31 7.41 10.84
C MET A 8 -14.20 6.18 10.64
N ALA A 9 -15.02 6.18 9.59
CA ALA A 9 -15.92 5.08 9.28
C ALA A 9 -15.23 3.92 8.53
N GLY A 10 -14.13 4.20 7.84
CA GLY A 10 -13.37 3.25 7.04
C GLY A 10 -12.11 3.88 6.48
N LEU A 11 -11.22 3.03 5.97
CA LEU A 11 -9.98 3.43 5.29
C LEU A 11 -9.91 2.71 3.93
N ILE A 12 -9.65 3.44 2.85
CA ILE A 12 -9.48 2.87 1.51
C ILE A 12 -8.04 3.09 1.10
N ILE A 13 -7.32 2.02 0.82
CA ILE A 13 -5.90 2.04 0.44
C ILE A 13 -5.76 1.40 -0.94
N ASN A 14 -5.46 2.23 -1.94
CA ASN A 14 -5.28 1.78 -3.32
C ASN A 14 -3.80 1.71 -3.66
N GLN A 15 -3.27 0.51 -3.85
CA GLN A 15 -1.87 0.22 -4.24
C GLN A 15 -0.87 0.99 -3.36
N PRO A 16 -0.87 0.78 -2.02
CA PRO A 16 -0.02 1.54 -1.13
C PRO A 16 1.44 1.40 -1.53
N PHE A 17 2.10 2.54 -1.67
CA PHE A 17 3.48 2.59 -2.09
C PHE A 17 4.39 2.39 -0.88
N PHE A 18 4.70 1.14 -0.55
CA PHE A 18 5.66 0.79 0.51
C PHE A 18 7.03 0.45 -0.08
N GLY A 19 8.07 0.67 0.70
CA GLY A 19 9.43 0.28 0.38
C GLY A 19 10.09 -0.48 1.53
N GLY A 20 11.42 -0.55 1.47
CA GLY A 20 12.26 -1.28 2.40
C GLY A 20 13.64 -1.50 1.81
N LEU A 21 14.66 -1.52 2.67
CA LEU A 21 16.04 -1.74 2.27
C LEU A 21 16.19 -3.09 1.56
N GLU A 22 15.63 -4.13 2.18
CA GLU A 22 15.51 -5.45 1.57
C GLU A 22 14.40 -5.47 0.51
N LYS A 23 14.77 -5.89 -0.69
CA LYS A 23 13.83 -6.02 -1.80
C LYS A 23 13.04 -7.31 -1.69
N THR A 24 11.77 -7.27 -2.03
CA THR A 24 10.92 -8.45 -2.14
C THR A 24 11.25 -9.26 -3.39
N ARG A 25 10.58 -10.40 -3.57
CA ARG A 25 10.80 -11.27 -4.73
C ARG A 25 10.31 -10.58 -6.01
N LEU A 26 9.17 -9.89 -5.98
CA LEU A 26 8.64 -9.20 -7.15
C LEU A 26 9.46 -7.98 -7.54
N GLU A 27 9.91 -7.16 -6.58
CA GLU A 27 10.84 -6.05 -6.85
C GLU A 27 12.14 -6.54 -7.52
N ARG A 28 12.70 -7.67 -7.09
CA ARG A 28 13.89 -8.28 -7.74
C ARG A 28 13.62 -8.81 -9.14
N ARG A 29 12.41 -9.32 -9.40
CA ARG A 29 12.02 -9.87 -10.72
C ARG A 29 11.69 -8.78 -11.74
N LYS A 30 11.31 -7.59 -11.29
CA LYS A 30 10.88 -6.46 -12.13
C LYS A 30 11.69 -5.18 -11.86
N PRO A 31 13.04 -5.22 -11.96
CA PRO A 31 13.86 -4.04 -11.68
C PRO A 31 13.62 -2.91 -12.69
N ASN A 32 13.24 -3.27 -13.93
CA ASN A 32 12.98 -2.36 -15.04
C ASN A 32 11.48 -2.29 -15.36
N ASP A 33 10.61 -2.35 -14.35
CA ASP A 33 9.17 -2.17 -14.55
C ASP A 33 8.89 -0.85 -15.30
N VAL A 34 7.93 -0.87 -16.23
CA VAL A 34 7.67 0.27 -17.12
C VAL A 34 7.03 1.43 -16.37
N MET A 35 6.26 1.15 -15.33
CA MET A 35 5.51 2.16 -14.58
C MET A 35 6.30 2.68 -13.39
N ILE A 36 6.91 1.76 -12.62
CA ILE A 36 7.66 2.11 -11.41
C ILE A 36 9.01 1.35 -11.40
N PRO A 37 9.95 1.71 -12.30
CA PRO A 37 11.27 1.08 -12.33
C PRO A 37 12.00 1.33 -11.01
N ARG A 38 12.88 0.40 -10.63
CA ARG A 38 13.57 0.44 -9.33
C ARG A 38 14.30 1.75 -9.09
N SER A 39 14.99 2.30 -10.09
CA SER A 39 15.69 3.58 -9.97
C SER A 39 14.75 4.72 -9.60
N SER A 40 13.53 4.73 -10.13
CA SER A 40 12.52 5.73 -9.79
C SER A 40 11.97 5.54 -8.38
N MET A 41 11.78 4.28 -7.94
CA MET A 41 11.37 4.00 -6.56
C MET A 41 12.45 4.40 -5.56
N ASP A 42 13.71 4.08 -5.84
CA ASP A 42 14.83 4.41 -4.96
C ASP A 42 15.01 5.94 -4.86
N LEU A 43 14.91 6.67 -5.98
CA LEU A 43 14.93 8.14 -5.99
C LEU A 43 13.73 8.75 -5.26
N LEU A 44 12.52 8.21 -5.44
CA LEU A 44 11.32 8.70 -4.75
C LEU A 44 11.51 8.62 -3.24
N TRP A 45 12.05 7.51 -2.72
CA TRP A 45 12.31 7.36 -1.30
C TRP A 45 13.45 8.25 -0.80
N GLU A 46 14.52 8.43 -1.57
CA GLU A 46 15.60 9.38 -1.24
C GLU A 46 15.07 10.81 -1.07
N LEU A 47 14.11 11.22 -1.90
CA LEU A 47 13.49 12.55 -1.84
C LEU A 47 12.42 12.68 -0.75
N ALA A 48 11.70 11.60 -0.43
CA ALA A 48 10.58 11.62 0.51
C ALA A 48 10.99 11.44 1.98
N LEU A 49 12.12 10.78 2.23
CA LEU A 49 12.57 10.44 3.58
C LEU A 49 13.38 11.56 4.24
N PRO A 50 13.41 11.62 5.58
CA PRO A 50 14.29 12.55 6.28
C PRO A 50 15.75 12.33 5.90
N VAL A 51 16.51 13.41 5.74
CA VAL A 51 17.94 13.36 5.39
C VAL A 51 18.70 12.42 6.32
N GLY A 52 19.46 11.50 5.75
CA GLY A 52 20.24 10.49 6.47
C GLY A 52 19.47 9.22 6.85
N SER A 53 18.17 9.14 6.54
CA SER A 53 17.40 7.91 6.71
C SER A 53 17.60 6.94 5.54
N ASP A 54 17.53 5.64 5.83
CA ASP A 54 17.45 4.60 4.80
C ASP A 54 15.99 4.19 4.53
N GLN A 55 15.80 3.25 3.59
CA GLN A 55 14.47 2.79 3.20
C GLN A 55 13.76 1.93 4.26
N ASP A 56 14.39 1.59 5.39
CA ASP A 56 13.72 0.92 6.51
C ASP A 56 13.14 1.90 7.54
N HIS A 57 13.19 3.21 7.25
CA HIS A 57 12.46 4.24 7.98
C HIS A 57 10.94 3.98 7.97
N GLU A 58 10.24 4.30 9.07
CA GLU A 58 8.82 3.97 9.29
C GLU A 58 7.84 4.53 8.25
N TYR A 59 8.22 5.59 7.55
CA TYR A 59 7.43 6.18 6.45
C TYR A 59 7.51 5.37 5.15
N CYS A 60 8.57 4.60 4.96
CA CYS A 60 8.81 3.77 3.79
C CYS A 60 8.43 2.31 4.07
N ASN A 61 8.88 1.78 5.22
CA ASN A 61 8.71 0.38 5.59
C ASN A 61 7.82 0.24 6.84
N PRO A 62 6.50 -0.03 6.67
CA PRO A 62 5.57 -0.18 7.79
C PRO A 62 5.70 -1.54 8.52
N PHE A 63 6.68 -2.37 8.14
CA PHE A 63 6.88 -3.70 8.72
C PHE A 63 7.97 -3.72 9.79
N ILE A 64 8.75 -2.64 9.90
CA ILE A 64 9.75 -2.44 10.95
C ILE A 64 9.08 -1.79 12.15
N LYS A 65 9.46 -2.21 13.36
CA LYS A 65 8.90 -1.71 14.61
C LYS A 65 9.09 -0.19 14.70
N GLY A 66 8.00 0.56 14.56
CA GLY A 66 7.97 2.01 14.67
C GLY A 66 6.98 2.51 15.70
N SER A 67 6.88 3.84 15.80
CA SER A 67 6.06 4.54 16.79
C SER A 67 4.55 4.20 16.68
N TYR A 68 4.11 3.87 15.47
CA TYR A 68 2.72 3.61 15.08
C TYR A 68 2.19 2.21 15.45
N HIS A 69 3.05 1.26 15.83
CA HIS A 69 2.67 -0.15 15.98
C HIS A 69 1.47 -0.40 16.91
N LYS A 70 1.35 0.38 18.00
CA LYS A 70 0.23 0.26 18.95
C LYS A 70 -1.12 0.70 18.35
N ASN A 71 -1.09 1.49 17.29
CA ASN A 71 -2.28 2.10 16.68
C ASN A 71 -2.76 1.35 15.44
N ILE A 72 -1.96 0.46 14.84
CA ILE A 72 -2.35 -0.27 13.62
C ILE A 72 -3.62 -1.11 13.85
N GLY A 73 -3.73 -1.79 14.99
CA GLY A 73 -4.92 -2.57 15.33
C GLY A 73 -6.17 -1.72 15.58
N LEU A 74 -6.03 -0.39 15.70
CA LEU A 74 -7.14 0.56 15.87
C LEU A 74 -7.63 1.13 14.54
N LEU A 75 -7.03 0.72 13.42
CA LEU A 75 -7.52 1.13 12.11
C LEU A 75 -8.97 0.67 11.92
N PRO A 76 -9.82 1.49 11.28
CA PRO A 76 -11.20 1.10 10.99
C PRO A 76 -11.21 -0.04 9.97
N ARG A 77 -12.42 -0.52 9.60
CA ARG A 77 -12.56 -1.42 8.44
C ARG A 77 -11.77 -0.82 7.27
N THR A 78 -10.97 -1.65 6.60
CA THR A 78 -10.01 -1.18 5.60
C THR A 78 -10.22 -1.93 4.29
N LEU A 79 -10.42 -1.20 3.20
CA LEU A 79 -10.40 -1.74 1.84
C LEU A 79 -9.00 -1.60 1.26
N ILE A 80 -8.49 -2.67 0.66
CA ILE A 80 -7.19 -2.68 -0.02
C ILE A 80 -7.35 -3.14 -1.46
N ARG A 81 -6.83 -2.35 -2.40
CA ARG A 81 -6.79 -2.68 -3.83
C ARG A 81 -5.33 -2.84 -4.28
N ALA A 82 -5.00 -3.95 -4.93
CA ALA A 82 -3.69 -4.17 -5.54
C ALA A 82 -3.74 -5.09 -6.78
N PHE A 83 -2.63 -5.20 -7.51
CA PHE A 83 -2.54 -6.01 -8.72
C PHE A 83 -1.27 -6.84 -8.78
N GLN A 84 -1.36 -8.06 -9.30
CA GLN A 84 -0.23 -8.98 -9.37
C GLN A 84 0.90 -8.53 -10.31
N GLY A 85 0.59 -7.66 -11.27
CA GLY A 85 1.63 -7.07 -12.12
C GLY A 85 2.38 -5.90 -11.49
N ASP A 86 1.96 -5.40 -10.33
CA ASP A 86 2.67 -4.38 -9.57
C ASP A 86 3.94 -4.96 -8.90
N PRO A 87 5.13 -4.35 -9.07
CA PRO A 87 6.34 -4.73 -8.33
C PRO A 87 6.16 -4.75 -6.80
N LEU A 88 5.28 -3.92 -6.24
CA LEU A 88 5.07 -3.79 -4.79
C LEU A 88 4.05 -4.78 -4.21
N MET A 89 3.46 -5.66 -5.02
CA MET A 89 2.42 -6.60 -4.58
C MET A 89 2.86 -7.52 -3.42
N ASP A 90 4.14 -7.92 -3.36
CA ASP A 90 4.64 -8.71 -2.23
C ASP A 90 4.53 -7.91 -0.90
N ARG A 91 4.70 -6.58 -0.94
CA ARG A 91 4.53 -5.68 0.20
C ARG A 91 3.06 -5.48 0.55
N ASP A 92 2.17 -5.36 -0.45
CA ASP A 92 0.72 -5.30 -0.23
C ASP A 92 0.20 -6.53 0.52
N ILE A 93 0.64 -7.71 0.08
CA ILE A 93 0.30 -8.99 0.73
C ILE A 93 0.82 -9.02 2.18
N HIS A 94 2.04 -8.55 2.41
CA HIS A 94 2.60 -8.50 3.76
C HIS A 94 1.80 -7.56 4.65
N PHE A 95 1.44 -6.38 4.14
CA PHE A 95 0.62 -5.40 4.86
C PHE A 95 -0.74 -5.97 5.24
N VAL A 96 -1.44 -6.63 4.32
CA VAL A 96 -2.71 -7.30 4.59
C VAL A 96 -2.56 -8.35 5.68
N LYS A 97 -1.52 -9.19 5.63
CA LYS A 97 -1.24 -10.20 6.66
C LYS A 97 -1.00 -9.58 8.04
N MET A 98 -0.27 -8.45 8.09
CA MET A 98 -0.04 -7.71 9.32
C MET A 98 -1.36 -7.18 9.89
N LEU A 99 -2.21 -6.55 9.08
CA LEU A 99 -3.51 -6.03 9.51
C LEU A 99 -4.44 -7.14 10.02
N VAL A 100 -4.53 -8.27 9.31
CA VAL A 100 -5.33 -9.43 9.72
C VAL A 100 -4.84 -9.98 11.07
N LYS A 101 -3.53 -10.10 11.26
CA LYS A 101 -2.94 -10.55 12.53
C LYS A 101 -3.27 -9.63 13.70
N LEU A 102 -3.46 -8.34 13.43
CA LEU A 102 -3.79 -7.32 14.41
C LEU A 102 -5.30 -7.12 14.60
N GLY A 103 -6.13 -7.94 13.96
CA GLY A 103 -7.59 -7.94 14.13
C GLY A 103 -8.34 -6.87 13.33
N VAL A 104 -7.68 -6.21 12.37
CA VAL A 104 -8.33 -5.22 11.51
C VAL A 104 -9.22 -5.93 10.48
N GLN A 105 -10.44 -5.44 10.30
CA GLN A 105 -11.36 -5.96 9.29
C GLN A 105 -10.91 -5.50 7.89
N ILE A 106 -10.65 -6.46 7.00
CA ILE A 106 -10.13 -6.20 5.64
C ILE A 106 -11.11 -6.62 4.55
N THR A 107 -11.33 -5.72 3.59
CA THR A 107 -11.93 -6.02 2.28
C THR A 107 -10.84 -5.92 1.21
N GLY A 108 -10.34 -7.07 0.75
CA GLY A 108 -9.27 -7.11 -0.25
C GLY A 108 -9.80 -7.31 -1.67
N HIS A 109 -9.41 -6.44 -2.59
CA HIS A 109 -9.62 -6.61 -4.02
C HIS A 109 -8.27 -6.74 -4.73
N PHE A 110 -7.90 -7.96 -5.12
CA PHE A 110 -6.62 -8.23 -5.78
C PHE A 110 -6.84 -8.67 -7.22
N GLY A 111 -6.35 -7.89 -8.18
CA GLY A 111 -6.46 -8.22 -9.60
C GLY A 111 -5.28 -9.06 -10.09
N GLU A 112 -5.56 -10.18 -10.77
CA GLU A 112 -4.52 -11.05 -11.36
C GLU A 112 -3.77 -10.38 -12.52
N ILE A 113 -4.46 -9.49 -13.25
CA ILE A 113 -3.90 -8.74 -14.37
C ILE A 113 -3.95 -7.25 -14.02
N GLY A 114 -2.86 -6.53 -14.17
CA GLY A 114 -2.76 -5.09 -13.92
C GLY A 114 -1.32 -4.67 -13.65
N PHE A 115 -1.11 -3.41 -13.31
CA PHE A 115 0.19 -2.82 -12.99
C PHE A 115 -0.03 -1.66 -12.01
N HIS A 116 1.03 -0.97 -11.59
CA HIS A 116 0.89 0.18 -10.69
C HIS A 116 0.01 1.28 -11.31
N CYS A 117 -1.04 1.74 -10.62
CA CYS A 117 -2.03 2.69 -11.12
C CYS A 117 -2.93 2.19 -12.26
N ALA A 118 -3.11 0.87 -12.46
CA ALA A 118 -3.90 0.35 -13.58
C ALA A 118 -5.37 0.85 -13.61
N ASP A 119 -5.97 1.14 -12.46
CA ASP A 119 -7.33 1.71 -12.39
C ASP A 119 -7.42 3.16 -12.89
N SER A 120 -6.28 3.85 -13.11
CA SER A 120 -6.23 5.22 -13.64
C SER A 120 -6.12 5.29 -15.17
N PHE A 121 -5.70 4.19 -15.82
CA PHE A 121 -5.47 4.15 -17.27
C PHE A 121 -6.56 3.45 -18.06
N ASP A 122 -7.49 2.77 -17.38
CA ASP A 122 -8.56 2.00 -18.01
C ASP A 122 -9.90 2.35 -17.35
N ALA A 123 -10.85 2.83 -18.16
CA ALA A 123 -12.15 3.29 -17.68
C ALA A 123 -12.97 2.16 -17.04
N THR A 124 -12.86 0.93 -17.54
CA THR A 124 -13.60 -0.22 -16.99
C THR A 124 -13.07 -0.59 -15.61
N ARG A 125 -11.74 -0.60 -15.45
CA ARG A 125 -11.06 -0.81 -14.17
C ARG A 125 -11.37 0.31 -13.18
N ASN A 126 -11.37 1.56 -13.65
CA ASN A 126 -11.77 2.71 -12.85
C ASN A 126 -13.20 2.58 -12.31
N LEU A 127 -14.17 2.28 -13.18
CA LEU A 127 -15.56 2.05 -12.78
C LEU A 127 -15.71 0.88 -11.80
N THR A 128 -14.90 -0.16 -11.97
CA THR A 128 -14.84 -1.29 -11.04
C THR A 128 -14.33 -0.85 -9.67
N MET A 129 -13.27 -0.03 -9.62
CA MET A 129 -12.77 0.54 -8.36
C MET A 129 -13.81 1.45 -7.69
N ILE A 130 -14.51 2.29 -8.45
CA ILE A 130 -15.62 3.12 -7.95
C ILE A 130 -16.72 2.26 -7.34
N LYS A 131 -17.09 1.15 -7.99
CA LYS A 131 -18.07 0.21 -7.46
C LYS A 131 -17.60 -0.38 -6.12
N TYR A 132 -16.35 -0.83 -6.01
CA TYR A 132 -15.82 -1.32 -4.74
C TYR A 132 -15.85 -0.27 -3.62
N MET A 133 -15.52 0.98 -3.94
CA MET A 133 -15.61 2.07 -2.96
C MET A 133 -17.07 2.32 -2.53
N LYS A 134 -18.02 2.29 -3.47
CA LYS A 134 -19.45 2.46 -3.19
C LYS A 134 -20.01 1.34 -2.32
N ASP A 135 -19.62 0.09 -2.58
CA ASP A 135 -20.06 -1.07 -1.80
C ASP A 135 -19.41 -1.09 -0.41
N PHE A 136 -18.26 -0.42 -0.25
CA PHE A 136 -17.52 -0.36 1.00
C PHE A 136 -17.97 0.75 1.95
N ILE A 137 -18.42 1.90 1.44
CA ILE A 137 -18.86 3.08 2.23
C ILE A 137 -20.25 2.83 2.82
#